data_AF-F0XV00-F1
#
_entry.id   AF-F0XV00-F1
#
_cell.length_a   1.000
_cell.length_b   1.000
_cell.length_c   1.000
_cell.angle_alpha   90.00
_cell.angle_beta   90.00
_cell.angle_gamma   90.00
#
_symmetry.space_group_name_H-M   'P 1'
#
loop_
_entity.id
_entity.type
_entity.pdbx_description
1 polymer ?
#
loop_
_entity_poly.entity_id
_entity_poly.type
_entity_poly.pdbx_seq_one_letter_code
_entity_poly.pdbx_strand_id
1 'polypeptide(L)'
;MSGVEHSTYYDRRLRQSPALIRARRPYLVKNTVLGLGIVGFTLGVYAYTIHVVGQDEFDDVQVPSEPQPSIQQRVQQLQQQSAALQAPAPIAGKK
;
A
#
# COMPACT_ATOMS: atom_id res chain seq x y z
N MET A 1 25.37 -53.98 25.40
CA MET A 1 24.37 -53.88 24.33
C MET A 1 24.65 -52.58 23.59
N SER A 2 25.40 -52.63 22.49
CA SER A 2 25.73 -51.45 21.69
C SER A 2 24.53 -51.06 20.83
N GLY A 3 23.80 -50.04 21.28
CA GLY A 3 22.75 -49.43 20.46
C GLY A 3 23.35 -48.85 19.20
N VAL A 4 22.75 -49.16 18.05
CA VAL A 4 23.04 -48.47 16.79
C VAL A 4 22.52 -47.03 16.98
N GLU A 5 23.41 -46.12 17.35
CA GLU A 5 23.11 -44.69 17.41
C GLU A 5 22.75 -44.23 15.98
N HIS A 6 21.47 -44.03 15.70
CA HIS A 6 21.02 -43.47 14.43
C HIS A 6 21.58 -42.04 14.32
N SER A 7 22.55 -41.84 13.44
CA SER A 7 23.10 -40.51 13.16
C SER A 7 22.00 -39.63 12.56
N THR A 8 21.38 -38.80 13.40
CA THR A 8 20.40 -37.81 12.96
C THR A 8 21.11 -36.70 12.17
N TYR A 9 20.41 -36.11 11.20
CA TYR A 9 20.91 -34.99 10.39
C TYR A 9 21.26 -33.73 11.19
N TYR A 10 20.88 -33.70 12.46
CA TYR A 10 21.14 -32.65 13.42
C TYR A 10 21.90 -33.22 14.62
N ASP A 11 22.84 -32.43 15.12
CA ASP A 11 23.53 -32.70 16.39
C ASP A 11 22.58 -32.46 17.57
N ARG A 12 22.94 -32.93 18.77
CA ARG A 12 22.19 -32.71 20.03
C ARG A 12 21.93 -31.23 20.33
N ARG A 13 22.73 -30.33 19.75
CA ARG A 13 22.57 -28.86 19.82
C ARG A 13 21.76 -28.26 18.65
N LEU A 14 21.02 -29.09 17.91
CA LEU A 14 20.26 -28.71 16.71
C LEU A 14 21.09 -28.07 15.58
N ARG A 15 22.41 -28.31 15.58
CA ARG A 15 23.30 -27.84 14.51
C ARG A 15 23.27 -28.82 13.35
N GLN A 16 23.42 -28.31 12.13
CA GLN A 16 23.48 -29.17 10.94
C GLN A 16 24.70 -30.09 11.01
N SER A 17 24.52 -31.38 10.76
CA SER A 17 25.62 -32.33 10.71
C SER A 17 26.49 -32.11 9.47
N PRO A 18 27.78 -32.52 9.49
CA PRO A 18 28.66 -32.43 8.33
C PRO A 18 28.12 -33.14 7.08
N ALA A 19 27.36 -34.22 7.27
CA ALA A 19 26.71 -34.95 6.19
C ALA A 19 25.63 -34.08 5.51
N LEU A 20 24.82 -33.37 6.30
CA LEU A 20 23.76 -32.48 5.80
C LEU A 20 24.33 -31.28 5.06
N ILE A 21 25.40 -30.67 5.58
CA ILE A 21 26.05 -29.52 4.94
C ILE A 21 26.56 -29.90 3.54
N ARG A 22 27.23 -31.05 3.41
CA ARG A 22 27.72 -31.54 2.11
C ARG A 22 26.58 -31.78 1.12
N ALA A 23 25.48 -32.38 1.57
CA ALA A 23 24.32 -32.61 0.74
C ALA A 23 23.67 -31.30 0.24
N ARG A 24 23.77 -30.21 1.02
CA ARG A 24 23.19 -28.89 0.68
C ARG A 24 24.11 -27.96 -0.10
N ARG A 25 25.42 -28.22 -0.13
CA ARG A 25 26.43 -27.43 -0.89
C ARG A 25 25.97 -27.01 -2.30
N PRO A 26 25.42 -27.90 -3.15
CA PRO A 26 25.04 -27.51 -4.51
C PRO A 26 23.84 -26.56 -4.59
N TYR A 27 22.98 -26.54 -3.56
CA TYR A 27 21.74 -25.73 -3.56
C TYR A 27 21.91 -24.39 -2.85
N LEU A 28 22.87 -24.25 -1.94
CA LEU A 28 23.11 -22.99 -1.23
C LEU A 28 23.36 -21.84 -2.23
N VAL A 29 24.30 -22.03 -3.15
CA VAL A 29 24.63 -20.99 -4.14
C VAL A 29 23.46 -20.73 -5.09
N LYS A 30 22.86 -21.80 -5.65
CA LYS A 30 21.77 -21.68 -6.63
C LYS A 30 20.55 -21.00 -6.04
N ASN A 31 20.18 -21.34 -4.80
CA ASN A 31 19.03 -20.76 -4.12
C ASN A 31 19.29 -19.33 -3.66
N THR A 32 20.53 -19.02 -3.23
CA THR A 32 20.91 -17.63 -2.90
C THR A 32 20.85 -16.75 -4.14
N VAL A 33 21.39 -17.19 -5.28
CA VAL A 33 21.33 -16.44 -6.54
C VAL A 33 19.88 -16.21 -6.96
N LEU A 34 19.04 -17.26 -6.92
CA LEU A 34 17.62 -17.14 -7.24
C LEU A 34 16.91 -16.17 -6.29
N GLY A 35 17.14 -16.30 -4.98
CA GLY A 35 16.55 -15.43 -3.96
C GLY A 35 16.95 -13.97 -4.15
N LEU A 36 18.23 -13.70 -4.41
CA LEU A 36 18.73 -12.35 -4.70
C LEU A 36 18.16 -11.81 -6.01
N GLY A 37 18.01 -12.65 -7.03
CA GLY A 37 17.37 -12.28 -8.29
C GLY A 37 15.92 -11.84 -8.10
N ILE A 38 15.14 -12.60 -7.31
CA ILE A 38 13.75 -12.26 -7.00
C ILE A 38 13.69 -10.94 -6.20
N VAL A 39 14.47 -10.81 -5.14
CA VAL A 39 14.50 -9.59 -4.31
C VAL A 39 14.92 -8.37 -5.14
N GLY A 40 15.98 -8.50 -5.94
CA GLY A 40 16.45 -7.44 -6.82
C GLY A 40 15.43 -7.04 -7.87
N PHE A 41 14.75 -8.02 -8.49
CA PHE A 41 13.67 -7.75 -9.45
C PHE A 41 12.51 -7.01 -8.80
N THR A 42 12.01 -7.47 -7.65
CA THR A 42 10.89 -6.82 -6.96
C THR A 42 11.24 -5.40 -6.50
N LEU A 43 12.42 -5.21 -5.89
CA LEU A 43 12.89 -3.88 -5.49
C LEU A 43 13.11 -2.97 -6.69
N GLY A 44 13.61 -3.51 -7.81
CA GLY A 44 13.80 -2.77 -9.06
C GLY A 44 12.48 -2.26 -9.63
N VAL A 45 11.45 -3.12 -9.70
CA VAL A 45 10.09 -2.72 -10.11
C VAL A 45 9.54 -1.65 -9.17
N TYR A 46 9.65 -1.86 -7.85
CA TYR A 46 9.17 -0.88 -6.86
C TYR A 46 9.85 0.49 -7.01
N ALA A 47 11.19 0.52 -7.05
CA ALA A 47 11.94 1.76 -7.22
C ALA A 47 11.61 2.45 -8.55
N TYR A 48 11.48 1.68 -9.63
CA TYR A 48 11.08 2.20 -10.94
C TYR A 48 9.70 2.84 -10.91
N THR A 49 8.71 2.21 -10.26
CA THR A 49 7.37 2.77 -10.18
C THR A 49 7.35 4.13 -9.47
N ILE A 50 8.07 4.28 -8.36
CA ILE A 50 8.19 5.57 -7.66
C ILE A 50 8.91 6.60 -8.52
N HIS A 51 9.99 6.21 -9.20
CA HIS A 51 10.75 7.12 -10.06
C HIS A 51 9.91 7.64 -11.24
N VAL A 52 9.13 6.77 -11.90
CA VAL A 52 8.31 7.14 -13.06
C VAL A 52 7.09 7.95 -12.64
N VAL A 53 6.37 7.52 -11.61
CA VAL A 53 5.14 8.22 -11.18
C VAL A 53 5.46 9.55 -10.50
N GLY A 54 6.59 9.65 -9.79
CA GLY A 54 6.97 10.88 -9.08
C GLY A 54 7.40 12.05 -9.97
N GLN A 55 7.38 11.90 -11.30
CA GLN A 55 7.64 12.99 -12.26
C GLN A 55 6.36 13.66 -12.77
N ASP A 56 5.19 13.24 -12.29
CA ASP A 56 3.91 13.82 -12.70
C ASP A 56 3.66 15.14 -11.97
N GLU A 57 3.32 16.22 -12.69
CA GLU A 57 3.24 17.58 -12.16
C GLU A 57 1.90 17.91 -11.50
N PHE A 58 0.86 17.07 -11.65
CA PHE A 58 -0.48 17.27 -11.08
C PHE A 58 -1.10 18.67 -11.31
N ASP A 59 -0.61 19.43 -12.31
CA ASP A 59 -1.06 20.77 -12.67
C ASP A 59 -2.53 20.82 -13.15
N ASP A 60 -3.06 19.67 -13.58
CA ASP A 60 -4.46 19.49 -13.97
C ASP A 60 -5.39 19.29 -12.76
N VAL A 61 -4.85 19.01 -11.58
CA VAL A 61 -5.61 18.89 -10.33
C VAL A 61 -5.84 20.27 -9.74
N GLN A 62 -7.03 20.82 -10.00
CA GLN A 62 -7.52 22.05 -9.39
C GLN A 62 -7.57 21.92 -7.86
N VAL A 63 -6.57 22.45 -7.16
CA VAL A 63 -6.60 22.60 -5.70
C VAL A 63 -7.52 23.77 -5.33
N PRO A 64 -8.63 23.52 -4.61
CA PRO A 64 -9.50 24.61 -4.19
C PRO A 64 -8.73 25.52 -3.23
N SER A 65 -8.53 26.77 -3.62
CA SER A 65 -7.76 27.79 -2.87
C SER A 65 -8.39 28.14 -1.52
N GLU A 66 -9.67 27.84 -1.34
CA GLU A 66 -10.43 28.14 -0.14
C GLU A 66 -10.90 26.84 0.54
N PRO A 67 -10.82 26.77 1.88
CA PRO A 67 -11.40 25.66 2.64
C PRO A 67 -12.86 25.51 2.24
N GLN A 68 -13.24 24.36 1.67
CA GLN A 68 -14.63 24.16 1.32
C GLN A 68 -15.48 24.26 2.59
N PRO A 69 -16.60 25.01 2.54
CA PRO A 69 -17.53 25.06 3.65
C PRO A 69 -17.95 23.64 4.00
N SER A 70 -18.08 23.35 5.29
CA SER A 70 -18.45 22.02 5.73
C SER A 70 -19.77 21.60 5.08
N ILE A 71 -19.94 20.29 4.86
CA ILE A 71 -21.16 19.74 4.24
C ILE A 71 -22.42 20.29 4.94
N GLN A 72 -22.35 20.52 6.26
CA GLN A 72 -23.42 21.12 7.05
C GLN A 72 -23.76 22.56 6.65
N GLN A 73 -22.76 23.40 6.39
CA GLN A 73 -22.96 24.78 5.93
C GLN A 73 -23.60 24.82 4.53
N ARG A 74 -23.16 23.91 3.63
CA ARG A 74 -23.72 23.81 2.28
C ARG A 74 -25.19 23.34 2.30
N VAL A 75 -25.54 22.40 3.19
CA VAL A 75 -26.93 21.94 3.39
C VAL A 75 -27.83 23.06 3.91
N GLN A 76 -27.35 23.88 4.86
CA GLN A 76 -28.14 25.01 5.39
C GLN A 76 -28.38 26.09 4.32
N GLN A 77 -27.39 26.38 3.49
CA GLN A 77 -27.53 27.35 2.39
C GLN A 77 -28.55 26.87 1.33
N LEU A 78 -28.54 25.59 1.00
CA LEU A 78 -29.51 25.00 0.06
C LEU A 78 -30.94 25.06 0.62
N GLN A 79 -31.12 24.80 1.93
CA GLN A 79 -32.43 24.91 2.58
C GLN A 79 -32.96 26.35 2.58
N GLN A 80 -32.11 27.34 2.82
CA GLN A 80 -32.48 28.76 2.78
C GLN A 80 -32.86 29.22 1.37
N GLN A 81 -32.17 28.74 0.32
CA GLN A 81 -32.54 29.02 -1.07
C GLN A 81 -33.88 28.41 -1.46
N SER A 82 -34.17 27.16 -1.04
CA SER A 82 -35.49 26.56 -1.28
C SER A 82 -36.62 27.31 -0.57
N ALA A 83 -36.38 27.81 0.64
CA ALA A 83 -37.36 28.60 1.38
C ALA A 83 -37.61 29.98 0.74
N ALA A 84 -36.58 30.62 0.18
CA ALA A 84 -36.70 31.90 -0.50
C ALA A 84 -37.50 31.81 -1.81
N LEU A 85 -37.40 30.70 -2.54
CA LEU A 85 -38.19 30.43 -3.75
C LEU A 85 -39.66 30.11 -3.46
N GLN A 86 -39.99 29.78 -2.21
CA GLN A 86 -41.35 29.48 -1.74
C GLN A 86 -42.04 30.67 -1.06
N ALA A 87 -41.38 31.83 -0.96
CA ALA A 87 -42.05 33.05 -0.53
C ALA A 87 -43.05 33.49 -1.61
N PRO A 88 -44.36 33.57 -1.31
CA PRO A 88 -45.32 34.09 -2.28
C PRO A 88 -44.97 35.55 -2.57
N ALA A 89 -44.81 35.89 -3.86
CA ALA A 89 -44.54 37.25 -4.30
C ALA A 89 -45.50 38.22 -3.59
N PRO A 90 -45.01 39.29 -2.94
CA PRO A 90 -45.89 40.25 -2.30
C PRO A 90 -46.80 40.83 -3.39
N ILE A 91 -48.09 40.49 -3.34
CA ILE A 91 -49.12 41.07 -4.18
C ILE A 91 -49.20 42.54 -3.78
N ALA A 92 -48.43 43.38 -4.49
CA ALA A 92 -48.43 44.81 -4.34
C ALA A 92 -49.76 45.34 -4.88
N GLY A 93 -50.75 45.41 -3.98
CA GLY A 93 -51.97 46.14 -4.22
C GLY A 93 -51.67 47.64 -4.37
N LYS A 94 -52.15 48.23 -5.46
CA LYS A 94 -52.43 49.67 -5.52
C LYS A 94 -53.72 49.89 -6.29
N LYS A 95 -54.57 50.70 -5.65
CA LYS A 95 -55.84 51.24 -6.12
C LYS A 95 -55.65 52.16 -7.33
#